data_AF-X6CF74-F1
#
_entry.id   AF-X6CF74-F1
#
_cell.length_a   1.000
_cell.length_b   1.000
_cell.length_c   1.000
_cell.angle_alpha   90.00
_cell.angle_beta   90.00
_cell.angle_gamma   90.00
#
_symmetry.space_group_name_H-M   'P 1'
#
loop_
_entity.id
_entity.type
_entity.pdbx_description
1 polymer ?
#
loop_
_entity_poly.entity_id
_entity_poly.type
_entity_poly.pdbx_seq_one_letter_code
_entity_poly.pdbx_strand_id
1 'polypeptide(L)' 'MKIGPTYIKIGEAVLYPLEELDAWDRKNIVICRGSRV' A
#
# COMPACT_ATOMS: atom_id res chain seq x y z
N MET A 1 -1.13 -15.95 -1.88
CA MET A 1 -1.74 -14.77 -1.22
C MET A 1 -1.31 -13.53 -1.99
N LYS A 2 -2.24 -12.66 -2.38
CA LYS A 2 -1.94 -11.37 -3.04
C LYS A 2 -1.64 -10.32 -1.96
N ILE A 3 -0.52 -9.61 -2.08
CA ILE A 3 -0.16 -8.48 -1.19
C ILE A 3 -0.35 -7.20 -2.00
N GLY A 4 -1.16 -6.28 -1.49
CA GLY A 4 -1.41 -4.98 -2.13
C GLY A 4 -2.70 -4.87 -2.96
N PRO A 5 -3.03 -3.63 -3.38
CA PRO A 5 -4.22 -3.32 -4.18
C PRO A 5 -4.12 -3.88 -5.61
N THR A 6 -5.17 -3.73 -6.42
CA THR A 6 -5.07 -4.04 -7.86
C THR A 6 -4.11 -3.06 -8.55
N TYR A 7 -3.48 -3.51 -9.63
CA TYR A 7 -2.58 -2.68 -10.41
C TYR A 7 -2.65 -3.02 -11.89
N ILE A 8 -2.28 -2.06 -12.72
CA ILE A 8 -2.10 -2.22 -14.16
C ILE A 8 -0.63 -1.93 -14.47
N LYS A 9 0.00 -2.79 -15.26
CA LYS A 9 1.38 -2.59 -15.73
C LYS A 9 1.37 -2.02 -17.14
N ILE A 10 2.08 -0.92 -17.35
CA ILE A 10 2.22 -0.25 -18.65
C ILE A 10 3.72 -0.09 -18.94
N GLY A 11 4.27 -0.98 -19.77
CA GLY A 11 5.70 -1.06 -20.00
C GLY A 11 6.46 -1.34 -18.69
N GLU A 12 7.31 -0.41 -18.28
CA GLU A 12 8.05 -0.46 -17.01
C GLU A 12 7.28 0.17 -15.83
N ALA A 13 6.19 0.90 -16.09
CA ALA A 13 5.41 1.56 -15.05
C ALA A 13 4.34 0.64 -14.44
N VAL A 14 4.07 0.82 -13.14
CA VAL A 14 2.99 0.18 -12.40
C VAL A 14 2.05 1.27 -11.90
N LEU A 15 0.78 1.20 -12.27
CA LEU A 15 -0.25 2.13 -11.86
C LEU A 15 -1.23 1.43 -10.92
N TYR A 16 -1.57 2.09 -9.83
CA TYR A 16 -2.59 1.67 -8.88
C TYR A 16 -3.82 2.57 -9.04
N PRO A 17 -5.05 2.05 -8.93
CA PRO A 17 -6.23 2.88 -8.77
C PRO A 17 -6.11 3.70 -7.48
N LEU A 18 -6.37 5.01 -7.56
CA LEU A 18 -6.17 5.95 -6.45
C LEU A 18 -6.92 5.51 -5.19
N GLU A 19 -8.21 5.18 -5.34
CA GLU A 19 -9.07 4.79 -4.23
C GLU A 19 -8.59 3.51 -3.51
N GLU A 20 -8.12 2.52 -4.28
CA GLU A 20 -7.61 1.27 -3.72
C GLU A 20 -6.25 1.46 -3.05
N LEU A 21 -5.38 2.29 -3.63
CA LEU A 21 -4.09 2.61 -3.05
C LEU A 21 -4.26 3.34 -1.71
N ASP A 22 -5.13 4.35 -1.65
CA ASP A 22 -5.43 5.10 -0.43
C ASP A 22 -6.10 4.24 0.64
N ALA A 23 -6.97 3.32 0.24
CA ALA A 23 -7.58 2.37 1.17
C ALA A 23 -6.55 1.36 1.70
N TRP A 24 -5.62 0.93 0.86
CA TRP A 24 -4.53 0.04 1.26
C TRP A 24 -3.57 0.74 2.21
N ASP A 25 -3.12 1.95 1.89
CA ASP A 25 -2.19 2.72 2.72
C ASP A 25 -2.73 2.88 4.14
N ARG A 26 -3.97 3.36 4.29
CA ARG A 26 -4.63 3.52 5.59
C ARG A 26 -4.74 2.22 6.41
N LYS A 27 -4.90 1.08 5.74
CA LYS A 27 -4.95 -0.24 6.41
C LYS A 27 -3.58 -0.73 6.88
N ASN A 28 -2.50 -0.23 6.29
CA ASN A 28 -1.13 -0.70 6.55
C ASN A 28 -0.35 0.27 7.46
N ILE A 29 -1.01 1.26 8.05
CA ILE A 29 -0.41 2.10 9.09
C ILE A 29 -0.25 1.26 10.36
N VAL A 30 1.00 1.18 10.85
CA VAL A 30 1.31 0.54 12.13
C VAL A 30 1.67 1.60 13.17
N ILE A 31 1.04 1.53 14.34
CA ILE A 31 1.40 2.40 15.46
C ILE A 31 2.66 1.85 16.11
N CYS A 32 3.79 2.53 15.89
CA CYS A 32 5.03 2.20 16.59
C CYS A 32 4.85 2.44 18.08
N ARG A 33 5.01 1.40 18.91
CA ARG A 33 5.23 1.59 20.34
C ARG A 33 6.61 2.22 20.48
N GLY A 34 6.71 3.37 21.15
CA GLY A 34 7.96 4.09 21.33
C GLY A 34 9.09 3.14 21.75
N SER A 35 10.27 3.29 21.14
CA SER A 35 11.44 2.50 21.47
C SER A 35 11.71 2.63 22.97
N ARG A 36 11.81 1.50 23.68
CA ARG A 36 12.34 1.51 25.05
C ARG A 36 13.84 1.75 24.93
N VAL A 37 14.24 3.01 25.02
CA VAL A 37 15.63 3.43 25.25
C VAL A 37 15.90 3.47 26.75
#